data_AF-A0A7C3AKQ0-F1
#
_entry.id   AF-A0A7C3AKQ0-F1
#
_cell.length_a   1.000
_cell.length_b   1.000
_cell.length_c   1.000
_cell.angle_alpha   90.00
_cell.angle_beta   90.00
_cell.angle_gamma   90.00
#
_symmetry.space_group_name_H-M   'P 1'
#
loop_
_entity.id
_entity.type
_entity.pdbx_description
1 polymer ?
#
loop_
_entity_poly.entity_id
_entity_poly.type
_entity_poly.pdbx_seq_one_letter_code
_entity_poly.pdbx_strand_id
1 'polypeptide(L)'
;MGFDDLVESRILEAYERGLFRGLPGEGKPLPARPYEWAAGENWLAFHLLEINGLLPEWLELAREIHRDAEALRAIDGEHAEICRIAAASPHPERFRPALERFRSRYEAGARRLRAKQERFNAMAPGPATQRLPIWVEYHLERLRRREEAALAESPEAHT
;
A
#
# COMPACT_ATOMS: atom_id res chain seq x y z
N MET A 1 18.88 32.86 27.72
CA MET A 1 19.19 31.43 27.67
C MET A 1 17.93 30.70 27.29
N GLY A 2 17.90 30.19 26.07
CA GLY A 2 16.83 29.31 25.59
C GLY A 2 16.99 27.90 26.15
N PHE A 3 15.96 27.07 25.96
CA PHE A 3 16.01 25.66 26.29
C PHE A 3 17.12 24.93 25.50
N ASP A 4 17.34 25.32 24.25
CA ASP A 4 18.39 24.76 23.39
C ASP A 4 19.79 24.99 23.98
N ASP A 5 20.09 26.22 24.45
CA ASP A 5 21.37 26.55 25.09
C ASP A 5 21.66 25.66 26.31
N LEU A 6 20.61 25.35 27.09
CA LEU A 6 20.70 24.49 28.27
C LEU A 6 20.97 23.03 27.89
N VAL A 7 20.27 22.52 26.87
CA VAL A 7 20.46 21.15 26.37
C VAL A 7 21.87 20.98 25.81
N GLU A 8 22.34 21.91 24.99
CA GLU A 8 23.66 21.86 24.38
C GLU A 8 24.78 21.92 25.42
N SER A 9 24.65 22.81 26.41
CA SER A 9 25.59 22.88 27.55
C SER A 9 25.68 21.55 28.30
N ARG A 10 24.56 20.86 28.49
CA ARG A 10 24.50 19.56 29.18
C ARG A 10 25.22 18.45 28.40
N ILE A 11 25.07 18.46 27.07
CA ILE A 11 25.70 17.49 26.18
C ILE A 11 27.22 17.68 26.19
N LEU A 12 27.69 18.94 26.10
CA LEU A 12 29.11 19.28 26.14
C LEU A 12 29.77 18.85 27.46
N GLU A 13 29.14 19.15 28.59
CA GLU A 13 29.63 18.75 29.93
C GLU A 13 29.74 17.21 30.07
N ALA A 14 28.78 16.47 29.51
CA ALA A 14 28.83 15.01 29.48
C ALA A 14 29.95 14.47 28.56
N TYR A 15 30.21 15.16 27.45
CA TYR A 15 31.31 14.84 26.53
C TYR A 15 32.68 15.04 27.17
N GLU A 16 32.90 16.18 27.83
CA GLU A 16 34.14 16.47 28.56
C GLU A 16 34.43 15.43 29.65
N ARG A 17 33.39 14.98 30.34
CA ARG A 17 33.47 13.93 31.36
C ARG A 17 33.72 12.53 30.79
N GLY A 18 33.79 12.39 29.46
CA GLY A 18 34.06 11.12 28.78
C GLY A 18 32.91 10.12 28.90
N LEU A 19 31.68 10.56 29.24
CA LEU A 19 30.52 9.67 29.42
C LEU A 19 30.08 8.96 28.14
N PHE A 20 30.56 9.42 26.97
CA PHE A 20 30.32 8.79 25.67
C PHE A 20 31.45 7.85 25.22
N ARG A 21 32.49 7.61 26.04
CA ARG A 21 33.55 6.62 25.78
C ARG A 21 33.19 5.26 26.37
N GLY A 22 33.58 4.18 25.70
CA GLY A 22 33.33 2.79 26.11
C GLY A 22 31.89 2.32 25.88
N LEU A 23 31.10 3.03 25.07
CA LEU A 23 29.71 2.66 24.81
C LEU A 23 29.61 1.31 24.07
N PRO A 24 28.59 0.50 24.35
CA PRO A 24 28.34 -0.71 23.58
C PRO A 24 28.23 -0.40 22.07
N GLY A 25 29.16 -0.93 21.28
CA GLY A 25 29.20 -0.67 19.83
C GLY A 25 30.12 0.48 19.39
N GLU A 26 30.86 1.11 20.31
CA GLU A 26 31.87 2.11 19.95
C GLU A 26 32.87 1.56 18.93
N GLY A 27 33.16 2.35 17.89
CA GLY A 27 34.06 1.99 16.79
C GLY A 27 33.47 0.99 15.78
N LYS A 28 32.26 0.46 16.01
CA LYS A 28 31.57 -0.38 15.04
C LYS A 28 30.74 0.49 14.09
N PRO A 29 30.58 0.09 12.81
CA PRO A 29 29.64 0.74 11.93
C PRO A 29 28.22 0.69 12.52
N LEU A 30 27.47 1.77 12.35
CA LEU A 30 26.05 1.79 12.71
C LEU A 30 25.33 0.65 11.99
N PRO A 31 24.37 -0.03 12.65
CA PRO A 31 23.60 -1.09 12.00
C PRO A 31 22.83 -0.47 10.84
N ALA A 32 22.97 -1.07 9.64
CA ALA A 32 22.27 -0.61 8.46
C ALA A 32 20.75 -0.69 8.70
N ARG A 33 20.06 0.45 8.66
CA ARG A 33 18.59 0.46 8.82
C ARG A 33 17.92 0.32 7.45
N PRO A 34 16.79 -0.40 7.37
CA PRO A 34 16.12 -0.69 6.09
C PRO A 34 15.72 0.54 5.28
N TYR A 35 15.54 1.69 5.94
CA TYR A 35 15.06 2.95 5.35
C TYR A 35 16.05 4.10 5.51
N GLU A 36 17.28 3.86 5.97
CA GLU A 36 18.29 4.93 6.12
C GLU A 36 18.56 5.66 4.78
N TRP A 37 18.59 4.91 3.68
CA TRP A 37 18.73 5.45 2.33
C TRP A 37 17.55 6.33 1.88
N ALA A 38 16.36 6.09 2.44
CA ALA A 38 15.12 6.80 2.15
C ALA A 38 14.88 7.95 3.16
N ALA A 39 15.50 7.90 4.34
CA ALA A 39 15.18 8.83 5.41
C ALA A 39 15.80 10.22 5.21
N GLY A 40 16.97 10.32 4.56
CA GLY A 40 17.65 11.60 4.35
C GLY A 40 17.72 12.44 5.62
N GLU A 41 17.26 13.69 5.55
CA GLU A 41 17.18 14.60 6.71
C GLU A 41 16.16 14.16 7.78
N ASN A 42 15.16 13.35 7.41
CA ASN A 42 14.13 12.84 8.33
C ASN A 42 14.55 11.60 9.13
N TRP A 43 15.82 11.18 9.02
CA TRP A 43 16.34 9.99 9.71
C TRP A 43 16.07 10.00 11.22
N LEU A 44 16.30 11.13 11.90
CA LEU A 44 16.09 11.22 13.34
C LEU A 44 14.61 11.04 13.71
N ALA A 45 13.70 11.64 12.94
CA ALA A 45 12.26 11.51 13.16
C ALA A 45 11.78 10.06 12.96
N PHE A 46 12.23 9.38 11.89
CA PHE A 46 11.89 7.99 11.65
C PHE A 46 12.51 7.04 12.69
N HIS A 47 13.73 7.35 13.14
CA HIS A 47 14.36 6.61 14.22
C HIS A 47 13.57 6.73 15.53
N LEU A 48 13.10 7.92 15.89
CA LEU A 48 12.26 8.13 17.06
C LEU A 48 10.95 7.34 16.98
N LEU A 49 10.30 7.28 15.81
CA LEU A 49 9.10 6.45 15.64
C LEU A 49 9.42 4.96 15.85
N GLU A 50 10.49 4.46 15.24
CA GLU A 50 10.91 3.05 15.35
C GLU A 50 11.17 2.62 16.80
N ILE A 51 11.93 3.40 17.57
CA ILE A 51 12.26 3.04 18.96
C ILE A 51 11.03 3.07 19.89
N ASN A 52 9.96 3.76 19.47
CA ASN A 52 8.67 3.78 20.16
C ASN A 52 7.69 2.72 19.61
N GLY A 53 8.12 1.85 18.71
CA GLY A 53 7.28 0.82 18.10
C GLY A 53 6.25 1.37 17.09
N LEU A 54 6.46 2.59 16.60
CA LEU A 54 5.60 3.28 15.64
C LEU A 54 6.21 3.24 14.23
N LEU A 55 5.36 3.35 13.21
CA LEU A 55 5.76 3.39 11.81
C LEU A 55 5.64 4.82 11.27
N PRO A 56 6.57 5.28 10.41
CA PRO A 56 6.35 6.48 9.62
C PRO A 56 5.07 6.38 8.80
N GLU A 57 4.34 7.49 8.65
CA GLU A 57 3.05 7.55 7.95
C GLU A 57 3.10 6.93 6.55
N TRP A 58 4.15 7.22 5.78
CA TRP A 58 4.32 6.65 4.45
C TRP A 58 4.44 5.12 4.47
N LEU A 59 5.05 4.55 5.52
CA LEU A 59 5.21 3.11 5.69
C LEU A 59 3.90 2.44 6.13
N GLU A 60 3.10 3.12 6.95
CA GLU A 60 1.73 2.70 7.24
C GLU A 60 0.88 2.67 5.98
N LEU A 61 0.97 3.72 5.17
CA LEU A 61 0.26 3.81 3.89
C LEU A 61 0.72 2.73 2.90
N ALA A 62 2.02 2.40 2.87
CA ALA A 62 2.55 1.28 2.08
C ALA A 62 1.90 -0.05 2.46
N ARG A 63 1.71 -0.29 3.77
CA ARG A 63 1.05 -1.49 4.31
C ARG A 63 -0.43 -1.52 3.94
N GLU A 64 -1.12 -0.38 4.03
CA GLU A 64 -2.52 -0.27 3.60
C GLU A 64 -2.70 -0.53 2.10
N ILE A 65 -1.84 0.05 1.24
CA ILE A 65 -1.86 -0.19 -0.20
C ILE A 65 -1.71 -1.68 -0.50
N HIS A 66 -0.86 -2.39 0.24
CA HIS A 66 -0.68 -3.84 0.06
C HIS A 66 -1.96 -4.61 0.38
N ARG A 67 -2.59 -4.31 1.52
CA ARG A 67 -3.86 -4.93 1.95
C ARG A 67 -5.00 -4.64 0.98
N ASP A 68 -5.12 -3.39 0.53
CA ASP A 68 -6.16 -3.00 -0.41
C ASP A 68 -5.98 -3.68 -1.77
N ALA A 69 -4.72 -3.87 -2.21
CA ALA A 69 -4.41 -4.64 -3.42
C ALA A 69 -4.74 -6.13 -3.27
N GLU A 70 -4.52 -6.73 -2.10
CA GLU A 70 -4.96 -8.10 -1.80
C GLU A 70 -6.48 -8.23 -1.83
N ALA A 71 -7.19 -7.30 -1.20
CA ALA A 71 -8.65 -7.27 -1.21
C ALA A 71 -9.21 -7.16 -2.64
N LEU A 72 -8.61 -6.33 -3.50
CA LEU A 72 -9.01 -6.26 -4.91
C LEU A 72 -8.75 -7.56 -5.67
N ARG A 73 -7.63 -8.24 -5.41
CA ARG A 73 -7.37 -9.56 -6.01
C ARG A 73 -8.42 -10.59 -5.60
N ALA A 74 -8.83 -10.59 -4.33
CA ALA A 74 -9.90 -11.46 -3.86
C ALA A 74 -11.23 -11.17 -4.55
N ILE A 75 -11.62 -9.89 -4.66
CA ILE A 75 -12.84 -9.47 -5.38
C ILE A 75 -12.78 -9.90 -6.86
N ASP A 76 -11.64 -9.74 -7.52
CA ASP A 76 -11.45 -10.13 -8.93
C ASP A 76 -11.54 -11.65 -9.13
N GLY A 77 -11.04 -12.43 -8.17
CA GLY A 77 -11.13 -13.88 -8.15
C GLY A 77 -12.57 -14.37 -7.94
N GLU A 78 -13.28 -13.81 -6.94
CA GLU A 78 -14.70 -14.10 -6.72
C GLU A 78 -15.55 -13.73 -7.95
N HIS A 79 -15.28 -12.58 -8.56
CA HIS A 79 -15.95 -12.20 -9.80
C HIS A 79 -15.64 -13.19 -10.94
N ALA A 80 -14.40 -13.67 -11.07
CA ALA A 80 -14.06 -14.68 -12.07
C ALA A 80 -14.87 -15.96 -11.88
N GLU A 81 -15.04 -16.39 -10.64
CA GLU A 81 -15.82 -17.57 -10.27
C GLU A 81 -17.28 -17.42 -10.69
N ILE A 82 -17.90 -16.29 -10.34
CA ILE A 82 -19.30 -16.03 -10.67
C ILE A 82 -19.51 -15.94 -12.18
N CYS A 83 -18.57 -15.36 -12.93
CA CYS A 83 -18.60 -15.39 -14.39
C CYS A 83 -18.55 -16.82 -14.94
N ARG A 84 -17.70 -17.69 -14.36
CA ARG A 84 -17.62 -19.09 -14.80
C ARG A 84 -18.92 -19.85 -14.53
N ILE A 85 -19.53 -19.63 -13.37
CA ILE A 85 -20.83 -20.23 -13.01
C ILE A 85 -21.93 -19.70 -13.93
N ALA A 86 -21.95 -18.40 -14.23
CA ALA A 86 -22.91 -17.79 -15.13
C ALA A 86 -22.80 -18.39 -16.54
N ALA A 87 -21.59 -18.53 -17.08
CA ALA A 87 -21.35 -19.10 -18.40
C ALA A 87 -21.80 -20.56 -18.54
N ALA A 88 -21.82 -21.32 -17.43
CA ALA A 88 -22.29 -22.70 -17.39
C ALA A 88 -23.80 -22.83 -17.08
N SER A 89 -24.48 -21.72 -16.79
CA SER A 89 -25.90 -21.70 -16.44
C SER A 89 -26.78 -21.66 -17.68
N PRO A 90 -27.95 -22.35 -17.70
CA PRO A 90 -28.97 -22.16 -18.73
C PRO A 90 -29.57 -20.74 -18.75
N HIS A 91 -29.42 -20.01 -17.64
CA HIS A 91 -29.97 -18.68 -17.43
C HIS A 91 -28.89 -17.73 -16.91
N PRO A 92 -27.88 -17.37 -17.75
CA PRO A 92 -26.77 -16.52 -17.35
C PRO A 92 -27.23 -15.11 -16.95
N GLU A 93 -28.32 -14.61 -17.54
CA GLU A 93 -28.87 -13.28 -17.29
C GLU A 93 -29.26 -13.03 -15.83
N ARG A 94 -29.59 -14.09 -15.08
CA ARG A 94 -29.92 -14.01 -13.64
C ARG A 94 -28.73 -13.56 -12.79
N PHE A 95 -27.51 -13.69 -13.29
CA PHE A 95 -26.30 -13.30 -12.57
C PHE A 95 -25.97 -11.80 -12.73
N ARG A 96 -26.64 -11.07 -13.63
CA ARG A 96 -26.38 -9.62 -13.86
C ARG A 96 -26.35 -8.79 -12.57
N PRO A 97 -27.32 -8.91 -11.63
CA PRO A 97 -27.28 -8.12 -10.39
C PRO A 97 -26.10 -8.49 -9.49
N ALA A 98 -25.65 -9.74 -9.51
CA ALA A 98 -24.49 -10.16 -8.74
C ALA A 98 -23.20 -9.58 -9.32
N LEU A 99 -23.02 -9.69 -10.64
CA LEU A 99 -21.87 -9.15 -11.37
C LEU A 99 -21.76 -7.63 -11.19
N GLU A 100 -22.88 -6.91 -11.30
CA GLU A 100 -22.95 -5.46 -11.02
C GLU A 100 -22.42 -5.12 -9.62
N ARG A 101 -22.86 -5.86 -8.59
CA ARG A 101 -22.37 -5.67 -7.21
C ARG A 101 -20.87 -5.91 -7.08
N PHE A 102 -20.33 -6.94 -7.74
CA PHE A 102 -18.89 -7.19 -7.74
C PHE A 102 -18.13 -6.04 -8.41
N ARG A 103 -18.61 -5.56 -9.56
CA ARG A 103 -17.99 -4.46 -10.29
C ARG A 103 -18.02 -3.16 -9.50
N SER A 104 -19.15 -2.79 -8.88
CA SER A 104 -19.23 -1.61 -8.02
C SER A 104 -18.30 -1.71 -6.81
N ARG A 105 -18.22 -2.89 -6.17
CA ARG A 105 -17.30 -3.11 -5.04
C ARG A 105 -15.84 -3.01 -5.46
N TYR A 106 -15.50 -3.58 -6.63
CA TYR A 106 -14.16 -3.49 -7.22
C TYR A 106 -13.81 -2.04 -7.55
N GLU A 107 -14.70 -1.30 -8.22
CA GLU A 107 -14.48 0.10 -8.56
C GLU A 107 -14.19 0.95 -7.33
N ALA A 108 -15.04 0.84 -6.30
CA ALA A 108 -14.86 1.59 -5.06
C ALA A 108 -13.52 1.26 -4.38
N GLY A 109 -13.13 -0.02 -4.36
CA GLY A 109 -11.83 -0.45 -3.85
C GLY A 109 -10.65 0.08 -4.68
N ALA A 110 -10.75 0.03 -6.01
CA ALA A 110 -9.70 0.45 -6.92
C ALA A 110 -9.47 1.97 -6.87
N ARG A 111 -10.54 2.76 -6.76
CA ARG A 111 -10.42 4.21 -6.56
C ARG A 111 -9.79 4.57 -5.22
N ARG A 112 -10.15 3.86 -4.14
CA ARG A 112 -9.48 4.04 -2.83
C ARG A 112 -7.99 3.67 -2.89
N LEU A 113 -7.65 2.54 -3.51
CA LEU A 113 -6.26 2.11 -3.68
C LEU A 113 -5.45 3.14 -4.47
N ARG A 114 -6.00 3.65 -5.59
CA ARG A 114 -5.37 4.71 -6.38
C ARG A 114 -5.08 5.95 -5.55
N ALA A 115 -6.06 6.45 -4.80
CA ALA A 115 -5.88 7.65 -3.98
C ALA A 115 -4.77 7.45 -2.93
N LYS A 116 -4.67 6.25 -2.34
CA LYS A 116 -3.57 5.92 -1.42
C LYS A 116 -2.22 5.85 -2.13
N GLN A 117 -2.15 5.28 -3.33
CA GLN A 117 -0.91 5.25 -4.13
C GLN A 117 -0.44 6.67 -4.50
N GLU A 118 -1.37 7.55 -4.89
CA GLU A 118 -1.06 8.95 -5.20
C GLU A 118 -0.57 9.71 -3.97
N ARG A 119 -1.24 9.56 -2.82
CA ARG A 119 -0.77 10.14 -1.54
C ARG A 119 0.59 9.58 -1.14
N PHE A 120 0.81 8.28 -1.29
CA PHE A 120 2.08 7.65 -1.02
C PHE A 120 3.19 8.25 -1.88
N ASN A 121 2.97 8.38 -3.19
CA ASN A 121 3.95 8.96 -4.11
C ASN A 121 4.26 10.43 -3.83
N ALA A 122 3.30 11.19 -3.28
CA ALA A 122 3.51 12.57 -2.87
C ALA A 122 4.39 12.67 -1.59
N MET A 123 4.34 11.67 -0.72
CA MET A 123 5.09 11.65 0.55
C MET A 123 6.39 10.84 0.47
N ALA A 124 6.53 9.97 -0.54
CA ALA A 124 7.63 9.03 -0.60
C ALA A 124 8.96 9.77 -0.84
N PRO A 125 10.03 9.38 -0.12
CA PRO A 125 11.34 10.01 -0.27
C PRO A 125 11.98 9.57 -1.59
N GLY A 126 11.70 10.35 -2.63
CA GLY A 126 12.33 10.26 -3.95
C GLY A 126 11.64 9.31 -4.95
N PRO A 127 11.89 9.48 -6.27
CA PRO A 127 11.21 8.73 -7.33
C PRO A 127 11.36 7.21 -7.25
N ALA A 128 12.46 6.71 -6.68
CA ALA A 128 12.75 5.27 -6.57
C ALA A 128 11.77 4.52 -5.67
N THR A 129 11.10 5.21 -4.74
CA THR A 129 10.11 4.60 -3.85
C THR A 129 8.69 4.70 -4.40
N GLN A 130 8.44 5.50 -5.44
CA GLN A 130 7.10 5.70 -6.00
C GLN A 130 6.49 4.40 -6.57
N ARG A 131 5.17 4.29 -6.43
CA ARG A 131 4.37 3.17 -6.93
C ARG A 131 3.56 3.61 -8.13
N LEU A 132 3.49 2.77 -9.17
CA LEU A 132 2.58 3.00 -10.29
C LEU A 132 1.11 2.95 -9.82
N PRO A 133 0.33 4.05 -9.99
CA PRO A 133 -1.08 4.03 -9.63
C PRO A 133 -1.87 3.06 -10.50
N ILE A 134 -2.79 2.30 -9.89
CA ILE A 134 -3.64 1.34 -10.61
C ILE A 134 -4.52 2.04 -11.64
N TRP A 135 -4.48 1.64 -12.91
CA TRP A 135 -5.37 2.16 -13.95
C TRP A 135 -6.80 1.60 -13.81
N VAL A 136 -7.65 2.30 -13.07
CA VAL A 136 -8.99 1.84 -12.68
C VAL A 136 -9.83 1.49 -13.90
N GLU A 137 -9.86 2.37 -14.89
CA GLU A 137 -10.68 2.26 -16.09
C GLU A 137 -10.32 1.01 -16.92
N TYR A 138 -9.02 0.73 -17.08
CA TYR A 138 -8.55 -0.50 -17.73
C TYR A 138 -9.06 -1.76 -17.03
N HIS A 139 -9.00 -1.79 -15.69
CA HIS A 139 -9.50 -2.94 -14.94
C HIS A 139 -11.02 -3.08 -15.06
N LEU A 140 -11.78 -2.00 -14.94
CA LEU A 140 -13.24 -2.04 -15.09
C LEU A 140 -13.67 -2.54 -16.47
N GLU A 141 -12.98 -2.11 -17.51
CA GLU A 141 -13.18 -2.59 -18.88
C GLU A 141 -12.88 -4.10 -19.00
N ARG A 142 -11.77 -4.56 -18.41
CA ARG A 142 -11.44 -5.99 -18.35
C ARG A 142 -12.51 -6.81 -17.63
N LEU A 143 -13.06 -6.29 -16.53
CA LEU A 143 -14.16 -6.92 -15.79
C LEU A 143 -15.41 -7.02 -16.67
N ARG A 144 -15.82 -5.91 -17.34
CA ARG A 144 -16.97 -5.88 -18.26
C ARG A 144 -16.85 -6.89 -19.40
N ARG A 145 -15.70 -6.95 -20.07
CA ARG A 145 -15.49 -7.94 -21.15
C ARG A 145 -15.66 -9.39 -20.66
N ARG A 146 -15.23 -9.67 -19.43
CA ARG A 146 -15.43 -10.97 -18.80
C ARG A 146 -16.91 -11.23 -18.48
N GLU A 147 -17.64 -10.22 -18.01
CA GLU A 147 -19.09 -10.29 -17.79
C GLU A 147 -19.81 -10.58 -19.12
N GLU A 148 -19.50 -9.84 -20.18
CA GLU A 148 -20.09 -10.00 -21.51
C GLU A 148 -19.86 -11.40 -22.07
N ALA A 149 -18.63 -11.91 -21.97
CA ALA A 149 -18.30 -13.27 -22.41
C ALA A 149 -19.06 -14.34 -21.61
N ALA A 150 -19.29 -14.12 -20.31
CA ALA A 150 -20.02 -15.04 -19.46
C ALA A 150 -21.54 -15.00 -19.66
N LEU A 151 -22.07 -13.87 -20.14
CA LEU A 151 -23.49 -13.64 -20.36
C LEU A 151 -23.93 -13.87 -21.82
N ALA A 152 -23.00 -14.18 -22.73
CA ALA A 152 -23.33 -14.53 -24.09
C ALA A 152 -24.15 -15.83 -24.12
N GLU A 153 -25.29 -15.82 -24.83
CA GLU A 153 -26.13 -17.01 -24.98
C GLU A 153 -25.35 -18.12 -25.70
N SER A 154 -25.43 -19.34 -25.16
CA SER A 154 -24.86 -20.52 -25.80
C SER A 154 -25.64 -20.80 -27.10
N PRO A 155 -25.00 -20.91 -28.28
CA PRO A 155 -25.68 -21.03 -29.58
C PRO A 155 -26.43 -22.36 -29.83
N GLU A 156 -26.67 -23.20 -28.83
CA GLU A 156 -27.20 -24.56 -29.00
C GLU A 156 -28.52 -24.82 -28.24
N ALA A 157 -29.55 -24.03 -28.49
CA ALA A 157 -30.91 -24.33 -28.02
C ALA A 157 -31.98 -24.19 -29.12
N HIS A 158 -31.61 -24.44 -30.39
CA HIS A 158 -32.55 -24.61 -31.50
C HIS A 158 -32.08 -25.74 -32.43
N THR A 159 -32.32 -26.99 -32.04
CA THR A 159 -32.53 -28.13 -32.96
C THR A 159 -33.40 -29.15 -32.23
#